data_AF-A0A1N6XS62-F1
#
_entry.id   AF-A0A1N6XS62-F1
#
_cell.length_a   1.000
_cell.length_b   1.000
_cell.length_c   1.000
_cell.angle_alpha   90.00
_cell.angle_beta   90.00
_cell.angle_gamma   90.00
#
_symmetry.space_group_name_H-M   'P 1'
#
loop_
_entity.id
_entity.type
_entity.pdbx_description
1 polymer ?
#
loop_
_entity_poly.entity_id
_entity_poly.type
_entity_poly.pdbx_seq_one_letter_code
_entity_poly.pdbx_strand_id
1 'polypeptide(L)'
;MSDVGDADVPDPPEPSADEEGSVHVLGTAHVSQASVDEVHETVDREEPDVVAVELDESRYRQMQGGTPDDIEAKDLLSGNTVFQFLAYWMLSYVQSRLGERFDIEPGSDMRAAIEAAERNESGVALVDRDIQITIQRFWRRLSIVEKLKMIGGLALGVTNPRTIGLAFGAAIGLFVGFVFAAFLSPLFGLGDMLLLGITDAGTLQYAGALIGGGVGGALLGMLFLPSLGSSDSSGAIDGFTIRLLAGVILGIGGCLALVATETFVGPFSAGAFESTGTYAIRGTVGVVAGVGIGVAVGALLGIILDALSGDVEDIEEVDIEEMTDGDVVRAMMEEFRQFSPRGANALIDERDAYIANHLQKLKAQGYDVVAVVGAGHKAGIERHLENPSEIPTLESISGTASGRRFSPLKILGYLIMLGFIGFFFLLIMAGVQDTFLLQLFGAWFLFNGFFAFTLARLAGARWSSAGVGGSVAWLTSINPLLAPGWFAGYVELKHRPVNVGDIQRLNNIIGDTERPLEDALSEMFDVPLFRLIMIVALTNIGSMIATLLFPVAVLPWLAPEIGGVDALMGELLNGAENTLELLRNLLT
;
A
#
# COMPACT_ATOMS: atom_id res chain seq x y z
N MET A 1 29.65 -8.76 -2.12
CA MET A 1 30.73 -8.56 -3.11
C MET A 1 31.19 -9.94 -3.54
N SER A 2 30.58 -10.45 -4.59
CA SER A 2 30.98 -11.65 -5.32
C SER A 2 30.99 -11.24 -6.78
N ASP A 3 32.14 -11.39 -7.43
CA ASP A 3 32.40 -11.13 -8.85
C ASP A 3 31.45 -11.97 -9.72
N VAL A 4 30.32 -11.39 -10.10
CA VAL A 4 29.60 -11.77 -11.32
C VAL A 4 29.90 -10.63 -12.26
N GLY A 5 30.62 -10.91 -13.35
CA GLY A 5 30.98 -9.89 -14.34
C GLY A 5 29.73 -9.12 -14.74
N ASP A 6 29.84 -7.79 -14.81
CA ASP A 6 28.90 -7.01 -15.61
C ASP A 6 28.86 -7.69 -16.99
N ALA A 7 27.74 -8.29 -17.32
CA ALA A 7 27.48 -8.75 -18.68
C ALA A 7 27.34 -7.46 -19.50
N ASP A 8 28.47 -6.93 -19.96
CA ASP A 8 28.49 -5.76 -20.82
C ASP A 8 27.73 -6.11 -22.10
N VAL A 9 26.76 -5.26 -22.43
CA VAL A 9 25.99 -5.37 -23.66
C VAL A 9 26.96 -5.30 -24.84
N PRO A 10 26.87 -6.19 -25.85
CA PRO A 10 27.74 -6.14 -27.02
C PRO A 10 27.84 -4.74 -27.61
N ASP A 11 29.05 -4.18 -27.62
CA ASP A 11 29.29 -2.85 -28.16
C ASP A 11 29.04 -2.83 -29.67
N PRO A 12 28.35 -1.79 -30.20
CA PRO A 12 28.16 -1.65 -31.63
C PRO A 12 29.49 -1.37 -32.35
N PRO A 13 29.66 -1.86 -33.60
CA PRO A 13 30.79 -1.51 -34.45
C PRO A 13 30.85 0.02 -34.69
N GLU A 14 31.99 0.56 -35.15
CA GLU A 14 32.05 2.00 -35.47
C GLU A 14 31.11 2.35 -36.64
N PRO A 15 30.30 3.41 -36.52
CA PRO A 15 29.31 3.75 -37.53
C PRO A 15 29.98 4.20 -38.83
N SER A 16 29.35 3.92 -39.96
CA SER A 16 29.80 4.45 -41.25
C SER A 16 29.57 5.97 -41.28
N ALA A 17 30.64 6.76 -41.44
CA ALA A 17 30.58 8.22 -41.32
C ALA A 17 29.90 8.93 -42.51
N ASP A 18 29.59 8.20 -43.57
CA ASP A 18 29.19 8.75 -44.88
C ASP A 18 27.78 8.31 -45.34
N GLU A 19 27.07 7.44 -44.62
CA GLU A 19 25.74 6.95 -44.98
C GLU A 19 24.67 7.30 -43.94
N GLU A 20 23.46 7.56 -44.42
CA GLU A 20 22.30 7.82 -43.58
C GLU A 20 21.76 6.45 -43.12
N GLY A 21 21.95 6.10 -41.84
CA GLY A 21 21.58 4.79 -41.31
C GLY A 21 20.10 4.47 -41.48
N SER A 22 19.73 3.20 -41.35
CA SER A 22 18.35 2.71 -41.50
C SER A 22 17.79 2.06 -40.22
N VAL A 23 16.46 1.96 -40.14
CA VAL A 23 15.77 1.27 -39.04
C VAL A 23 14.72 0.34 -39.64
N HIS A 24 14.84 -0.95 -39.39
CA HIS A 24 13.85 -1.96 -39.71
C HIS A 24 13.17 -2.45 -38.44
N VAL A 25 11.84 -2.26 -38.32
CA VAL A 25 11.08 -2.64 -37.12
C VAL A 25 10.46 -4.03 -37.31
N LEU A 26 10.97 -5.02 -36.57
CA LEU A 26 10.45 -6.37 -36.54
C LEU A 26 9.50 -6.54 -35.34
N GLY A 27 8.23 -6.81 -35.64
CA GLY A 27 7.20 -7.03 -34.63
C GLY A 27 7.11 -8.50 -34.26
N THR A 28 7.22 -8.82 -32.97
CA THR A 28 7.25 -10.19 -32.45
C THR A 28 6.07 -10.47 -31.53
N ALA A 29 5.55 -11.69 -31.57
CA ALA A 29 4.61 -12.17 -30.58
C ALA A 29 5.41 -12.87 -29.47
N HIS A 30 5.45 -12.26 -28.27
CA HIS A 30 6.28 -12.66 -27.11
C HIS A 30 6.07 -14.07 -26.54
N VAL A 31 5.28 -14.90 -27.22
CA VAL A 31 4.91 -16.26 -26.88
C VAL A 31 4.71 -17.11 -28.15
N SER A 32 5.55 -16.94 -29.18
CA SER A 32 5.46 -17.76 -30.40
C SER A 32 6.84 -18.20 -30.89
N GLN A 33 7.00 -19.50 -31.14
CA GLN A 33 8.22 -20.03 -31.75
C GLN A 33 8.41 -19.50 -33.18
N ALA A 34 7.32 -19.22 -33.90
CA ALA A 34 7.40 -18.61 -35.22
C ALA A 34 8.09 -17.23 -35.17
N SER A 35 7.87 -16.44 -34.11
CA SER A 35 8.54 -15.15 -33.92
C SER A 35 10.03 -15.30 -33.59
N VAL A 36 10.43 -16.37 -32.89
CA VAL A 36 11.85 -16.66 -32.62
C VAL A 36 12.58 -16.99 -33.92
N ASP A 37 11.99 -17.86 -34.74
CA ASP A 37 12.56 -18.22 -36.04
C ASP A 37 12.66 -17.00 -36.98
N GLU A 38 11.62 -16.17 -37.01
CA GLU A 38 11.57 -14.94 -37.82
C GLU A 38 12.64 -13.91 -37.39
N VAL A 39 12.92 -13.81 -36.08
CA VAL A 39 13.99 -12.97 -35.55
C VAL A 39 15.36 -13.44 -36.06
N HIS A 40 15.64 -14.74 -35.95
CA HIS A 40 16.91 -15.29 -36.45
C HIS A 40 17.06 -15.08 -37.96
N GLU A 41 16.04 -15.42 -38.76
CA GLU A 41 16.08 -15.26 -40.21
C GLU A 41 16.28 -13.79 -40.61
N THR A 42 15.60 -12.85 -39.94
CA THR A 42 15.70 -11.42 -40.26
C THR A 42 17.07 -10.86 -39.91
N VAL A 43 17.59 -11.16 -38.73
CA VAL A 43 18.91 -10.65 -38.30
C VAL A 43 20.04 -11.26 -39.15
N ASP A 44 19.94 -12.54 -39.51
CA ASP A 44 20.91 -13.22 -40.39
C ASP A 44 20.83 -12.72 -41.85
N ARG A 45 19.67 -12.24 -42.31
CA ARG A 45 19.47 -11.75 -43.68
C ARG A 45 19.83 -10.28 -43.85
N GLU A 46 19.51 -9.45 -42.87
CA GLU A 46 19.71 -7.99 -42.94
C GLU A 46 21.11 -7.56 -42.48
N GLU A 47 21.85 -8.42 -41.76
CA GLU A 47 23.21 -8.18 -41.26
C GLU A 47 23.40 -6.76 -40.64
N PRO A 48 22.59 -6.37 -39.63
CA PRO A 48 22.60 -5.01 -39.10
C PRO A 48 23.86 -4.70 -38.27
N ASP A 49 24.22 -3.42 -38.19
CA ASP A 49 25.24 -2.94 -37.24
C ASP A 49 24.78 -3.13 -35.79
N VAL A 50 23.48 -2.89 -35.55
CA VAL A 50 22.88 -2.90 -34.21
C VAL A 50 21.54 -3.64 -34.22
N VAL A 51 21.39 -4.58 -33.29
CA VAL A 51 20.09 -5.16 -32.94
C VAL A 51 19.54 -4.43 -31.72
N ALA A 52 18.50 -3.64 -31.94
CA ALA A 52 17.81 -2.95 -30.86
C ALA A 52 16.69 -3.84 -30.29
N VAL A 53 16.65 -4.03 -28.97
CA VAL A 53 15.67 -4.90 -28.31
C VAL A 53 14.80 -4.11 -27.34
N GLU A 54 13.50 -4.42 -27.31
CA GLU A 54 12.51 -3.87 -26.36
C GLU A 54 12.72 -4.43 -24.94
N LEU A 55 13.89 -4.14 -24.37
CA LEU A 55 14.31 -4.63 -23.06
C LEU A 55 15.02 -3.52 -22.29
N ASP A 56 14.77 -3.46 -20.98
CA ASP A 56 15.50 -2.59 -20.05
C ASP A 56 16.72 -3.32 -19.44
N GLU A 57 17.67 -2.55 -18.90
CA GLU A 57 18.91 -3.06 -18.33
C GLU A 57 18.71 -4.02 -17.14
N SER A 58 17.68 -3.78 -16.32
CA SER A 58 17.34 -4.67 -15.21
C SER A 58 16.84 -6.03 -15.71
N ARG A 59 16.00 -6.05 -16.74
CA ARG A 59 15.50 -7.29 -17.36
C ARG A 59 16.60 -8.03 -18.12
N TYR A 60 17.48 -7.32 -18.83
CA TYR A 60 18.64 -7.90 -19.49
C TYR A 60 19.54 -8.65 -18.50
N ARG A 61 19.92 -8.01 -17.39
CA ARG A 61 20.75 -8.65 -16.35
C ARG A 61 20.08 -9.88 -15.73
N GLN A 62 18.77 -9.84 -15.51
CA GLN A 62 18.02 -11.01 -15.01
C GLN A 62 18.02 -12.17 -16.01
N MET A 63 17.88 -11.89 -17.31
CA MET A 63 17.95 -12.92 -18.36
C MET A 63 19.34 -13.58 -18.45
N GLN A 64 20.40 -12.82 -18.18
CA GLN A 64 21.78 -13.33 -18.11
C GLN A 64 22.11 -14.07 -16.80
N GLY A 65 21.12 -14.32 -15.93
CA GLY A 65 21.31 -15.03 -14.66
C GLY A 65 21.84 -14.17 -13.52
N GLY A 66 21.81 -12.84 -13.66
CA GLY A 66 22.11 -11.90 -12.59
C GLY A 66 21.09 -12.02 -11.45
N THR A 67 21.55 -11.84 -10.21
CA THR A 67 20.66 -11.78 -9.04
C THR A 67 19.86 -10.48 -9.06
N PRO A 68 18.54 -10.50 -8.77
CA PRO A 68 17.76 -9.28 -8.70
C PRO A 68 18.32 -8.33 -7.63
N ASP A 69 18.25 -7.04 -7.88
CA ASP A 69 18.82 -6.02 -7.00
C ASP A 69 18.17 -6.04 -5.60
N ASP A 70 19.01 -5.90 -4.57
CA ASP A 70 18.55 -5.69 -3.20
C ASP A 70 18.04 -4.26 -3.04
N ILE A 71 16.93 -4.10 -2.32
CA ILE A 71 16.28 -2.79 -2.22
C ILE A 71 16.91 -1.99 -1.08
N GLU A 72 17.38 -0.78 -1.40
CA GLU A 72 18.00 0.08 -0.41
C GLU A 72 16.96 0.65 0.57
N ALA A 73 17.33 0.72 1.85
CA ALA A 73 16.45 1.23 2.90
C ALA A 73 16.05 2.70 2.74
N LYS A 74 16.83 3.49 1.97
CA LYS A 74 16.54 4.90 1.67
C LYS A 74 15.37 5.06 0.70
N ASP A 75 15.18 4.12 -0.22
CA ASP A 75 14.17 4.21 -1.26
C ASP A 75 12.78 4.02 -0.64
N LEU A 76 12.67 3.10 0.33
CA LEU A 76 11.45 2.86 1.10
C LEU A 76 10.94 4.09 1.88
N LEU A 77 11.84 4.92 2.43
CA LEU A 77 11.46 6.12 3.18
C LEU A 77 10.85 7.24 2.32
N SER A 78 10.94 7.14 0.99
CA SER A 78 10.33 8.11 0.07
C SER A 78 8.80 8.00 -0.01
N GLY A 79 8.20 6.99 0.63
CA GLY A 79 6.75 6.78 0.72
C GLY A 79 6.10 6.18 -0.54
N ASN A 80 6.79 6.19 -1.68
CA ASN A 80 6.26 5.70 -2.96
C ASN A 80 6.51 4.18 -3.17
N THR A 81 7.50 3.61 -2.48
CA THR A 81 7.96 2.24 -2.74
C THR A 81 6.95 1.17 -2.32
N VAL A 82 6.16 1.38 -1.27
CA VAL A 82 5.10 0.40 -0.90
C VAL A 82 4.02 0.30 -1.98
N PHE A 83 3.63 1.43 -2.57
CA PHE A 83 2.73 1.43 -3.72
C PHE A 83 3.38 0.80 -4.96
N GLN A 84 4.69 0.99 -5.12
CA GLN A 84 5.48 0.36 -6.16
C GLN A 84 5.55 -1.16 -6.00
N PHE A 85 5.73 -1.66 -4.77
CA PHE A 85 5.67 -3.08 -4.42
C PHE A 85 4.29 -3.67 -4.70
N LEU A 86 3.23 -2.98 -4.27
CA LEU A 86 1.87 -3.42 -4.55
C LEU A 86 1.62 -3.50 -6.06
N ALA A 87 2.13 -2.52 -6.81
CA ALA A 87 2.05 -2.52 -8.27
C ALA A 87 2.84 -3.67 -8.90
N TYR A 88 4.06 -3.98 -8.44
CA TYR A 88 4.80 -5.15 -8.94
C TYR A 88 4.12 -6.45 -8.60
N TRP A 89 3.61 -6.57 -7.38
CA TRP A 89 2.96 -7.78 -6.92
C TRP A 89 1.71 -8.07 -7.75
N MET A 90 0.86 -7.06 -7.94
CA MET A 90 -0.30 -7.16 -8.84
C MET A 90 0.11 -7.45 -10.29
N LEU A 91 1.18 -6.82 -10.79
CA LEU A 91 1.65 -7.03 -12.15
C LEU A 91 2.17 -8.45 -12.35
N SER A 92 3.01 -8.93 -11.44
CA SER A 92 3.57 -10.28 -11.52
C SER A 92 2.48 -11.34 -11.33
N TYR A 93 1.40 -11.06 -10.59
CA TYR A 93 0.21 -11.91 -10.55
C TYR A 93 -0.52 -11.95 -11.89
N VAL A 94 -0.71 -10.81 -12.56
CA VAL A 94 -1.30 -10.76 -13.91
C VAL A 94 -0.40 -11.48 -14.93
N GLN A 95 0.91 -11.28 -14.85
CA GLN A 95 1.90 -11.92 -15.71
C GLN A 95 1.92 -13.44 -15.52
N SER A 96 1.90 -13.94 -14.28
CA SER A 96 1.90 -15.39 -14.01
C SER A 96 0.62 -16.04 -14.54
N ARG A 97 -0.53 -15.39 -14.38
CA ARG A 97 -1.84 -15.86 -14.88
C ARG A 97 -1.88 -15.97 -16.41
N LEU A 98 -1.15 -15.11 -17.12
CA LEU A 98 -1.05 -15.15 -18.58
C LEU A 98 -0.02 -16.19 -19.05
N GLY A 99 1.13 -16.29 -18.39
CA GLY A 99 2.18 -17.25 -18.74
C GLY A 99 1.73 -18.72 -18.68
N GLU A 100 0.93 -19.10 -17.68
CA GLU A 100 0.38 -20.45 -17.53
C GLU A 100 -0.59 -20.87 -18.66
N ARG A 101 -1.18 -19.90 -19.39
CA ARG A 101 -2.12 -20.18 -20.48
C ARG A 101 -1.46 -20.45 -21.82
N PHE A 102 -0.20 -20.03 -22.00
CA PHE A 102 0.47 -20.02 -23.31
C PHE A 102 1.76 -20.84 -23.38
N ASP A 103 2.18 -21.52 -22.30
CA ASP A 103 3.29 -22.49 -22.22
C ASP A 103 4.62 -22.08 -22.90
N ILE A 104 4.90 -20.77 -22.92
CA ILE A 104 6.12 -20.16 -23.50
C ILE A 104 6.71 -19.15 -22.52
N GLU A 105 8.02 -19.23 -22.30
CA GLU A 105 8.76 -18.38 -21.37
C GLU A 105 8.82 -16.93 -21.90
N PRO A 106 8.23 -15.94 -21.19
CA PRO A 106 8.16 -14.57 -21.69
C PRO A 106 9.56 -13.98 -21.96
N GLY A 107 9.79 -13.51 -23.19
CA GLY A 107 11.06 -12.91 -23.61
C GLY A 107 12.01 -13.84 -24.37
N SER A 108 11.53 -15.01 -24.82
CA SER A 108 12.30 -15.93 -25.68
C SER A 108 12.69 -15.30 -27.03
N ASP A 109 11.85 -14.43 -27.58
CA ASP A 109 12.09 -13.64 -28.79
C ASP A 109 13.19 -12.58 -28.61
N MET A 110 13.17 -11.86 -27.47
CA MET A 110 14.22 -10.90 -27.12
C MET A 110 15.57 -11.60 -26.90
N ARG A 111 15.54 -12.79 -26.28
CA ARG A 111 16.74 -13.62 -26.13
C ARG A 111 17.28 -14.07 -27.48
N ALA A 112 16.41 -14.52 -28.38
CA ALA A 112 16.80 -14.91 -29.73
C ALA A 112 17.43 -13.74 -30.51
N ALA A 113 16.94 -12.52 -30.32
CA ALA A 113 17.52 -11.32 -30.92
C ALA A 113 18.95 -11.04 -30.41
N ILE A 114 19.16 -11.15 -29.09
CA ILE A 114 20.49 -11.00 -28.48
C ILE A 114 21.45 -12.08 -28.98
N GLU A 115 21.01 -13.34 -28.98
CA GLU A 115 21.80 -14.47 -29.47
C GLU A 115 22.12 -14.34 -30.97
N ALA A 116 21.20 -13.82 -31.78
CA ALA A 116 21.44 -13.54 -33.20
C ALA A 116 22.46 -12.41 -33.41
N ALA A 117 22.35 -11.33 -32.63
CA ALA A 117 23.30 -10.22 -32.66
C ALA A 117 24.72 -10.69 -32.31
N GLU A 118 24.87 -11.46 -31.23
CA GLU A 118 26.15 -12.04 -30.82
C GLU A 118 26.73 -12.97 -31.88
N ARG A 119 25.90 -13.77 -32.55
CA ARG A 119 26.34 -14.65 -33.65
C ARG A 119 26.85 -13.89 -34.87
N ASN A 120 26.27 -12.72 -35.16
CA ASN A 120 26.57 -11.91 -36.34
C ASN A 120 27.57 -10.78 -36.04
N GLU A 121 28.13 -10.74 -34.82
CA GLU A 121 29.04 -9.69 -34.36
C GLU A 121 28.41 -8.28 -34.41
N SER A 122 27.08 -8.20 -34.33
CA SER A 122 26.31 -6.95 -34.23
C SER A 122 26.29 -6.43 -32.79
N GLY A 123 26.22 -5.10 -32.63
CA GLY A 123 25.95 -4.49 -31.33
C GLY A 123 24.55 -4.76 -30.84
N VAL A 124 24.33 -4.68 -29.52
CA VAL A 124 22.98 -4.75 -28.93
C VAL A 124 22.62 -3.41 -28.30
N ALA A 125 21.43 -2.91 -28.59
CA ALA A 125 20.92 -1.68 -27.97
C ALA A 125 19.64 -1.96 -27.17
N LEU A 126 19.69 -1.71 -25.86
CA LEU A 126 18.52 -1.74 -24.98
C LEU A 126 17.72 -0.44 -25.17
N VAL A 127 16.58 -0.50 -25.85
CA VAL A 127 15.82 0.71 -26.26
C VAL A 127 14.55 0.95 -25.44
N ASP A 128 14.27 0.10 -24.46
CA ASP A 128 13.09 0.26 -23.61
C ASP A 128 13.38 1.03 -22.32
N ARG A 129 12.32 1.65 -21.79
CA ARG A 129 12.37 2.32 -20.50
C ARG A 129 12.18 1.29 -19.41
N ASP A 130 12.86 1.51 -18.29
CA ASP A 130 12.60 0.79 -17.05
C ASP A 130 11.08 0.59 -16.82
N ILE A 131 10.66 -0.68 -16.79
CA ILE A 131 9.26 -1.09 -16.59
C ILE A 131 8.66 -0.47 -15.33
N GLN A 132 9.47 -0.25 -14.30
CA GLN A 132 9.09 0.41 -13.06
C GLN A 132 8.56 1.83 -13.33
N ILE A 133 9.28 2.61 -14.13
CA ILE A 133 8.90 3.97 -14.49
C ILE A 133 7.63 3.95 -15.36
N THR A 134 7.57 3.02 -16.31
CA THR A 134 6.42 2.83 -17.21
C THR A 134 5.14 2.58 -16.42
N ILE A 135 5.16 1.64 -15.48
CA ILE A 135 4.00 1.28 -14.65
C ILE A 135 3.62 2.43 -13.70
N GLN A 136 4.59 3.10 -13.08
CA GLN A 136 4.27 4.25 -12.23
C GLN A 136 3.60 5.38 -13.00
N ARG A 137 4.01 5.64 -14.27
CA ARG A 137 3.37 6.62 -15.14
C ARG A 137 1.96 6.18 -15.52
N PHE A 138 1.77 4.90 -15.84
CA PHE A 138 0.45 4.29 -16.05
C PHE A 138 -0.50 4.60 -14.88
N TRP A 139 -0.15 4.17 -13.66
CA TRP A 139 -0.98 4.40 -12.47
C TRP A 139 -1.22 5.88 -12.15
N ARG A 140 -0.28 6.77 -12.47
CA ARG A 140 -0.45 8.21 -12.24
C ARG A 140 -1.37 8.88 -13.28
N ARG A 141 -1.44 8.36 -14.50
CA ARG A 141 -2.28 8.89 -15.58
C ARG A 141 -3.74 8.44 -15.52
N LEU A 142 -4.00 7.27 -14.95
CA LEU A 142 -5.37 6.81 -14.70
C LEU A 142 -6.17 7.82 -13.85
N SER A 143 -7.42 8.06 -14.22
CA SER A 143 -8.38 8.73 -13.33
C SER A 143 -8.73 7.88 -12.15
N ILE A 144 -9.34 8.52 -11.16
CA ILE A 144 -10.09 7.86 -10.11
C ILE A 144 -11.10 6.85 -10.69
N VAL A 145 -11.82 7.20 -11.77
CA VAL A 145 -12.78 6.29 -12.40
C VAL A 145 -12.09 5.08 -13.05
N GLU A 146 -11.06 5.27 -13.87
CA GLU A 146 -10.31 4.15 -14.47
C GLU A 146 -9.63 3.27 -13.41
N LYS A 147 -9.09 3.87 -12.33
CA LYS A 147 -8.55 3.12 -11.18
C LYS A 147 -9.62 2.27 -10.51
N LEU A 148 -10.79 2.85 -10.23
CA LEU A 148 -11.91 2.13 -9.63
C LEU A 148 -12.46 1.06 -10.57
N LYS A 149 -12.48 1.28 -11.88
CA LYS A 149 -12.87 0.28 -12.88
C LYS A 149 -11.86 -0.86 -12.97
N MET A 150 -10.56 -0.60 -12.94
CA MET A 150 -9.51 -1.63 -12.96
C MET A 150 -9.51 -2.47 -11.68
N ILE A 151 -9.53 -1.82 -10.51
CA ILE A 151 -9.65 -2.50 -9.21
C ILE A 151 -10.99 -3.21 -9.11
N GLY A 152 -12.04 -2.57 -9.62
CA GLY A 152 -13.38 -3.11 -9.76
C GLY A 152 -13.37 -4.38 -10.60
N GLY A 153 -12.85 -4.38 -11.83
CA GLY A 153 -12.79 -5.54 -12.71
C GLY A 153 -12.08 -6.75 -12.09
N LEU A 154 -10.98 -6.52 -11.37
CA LEU A 154 -10.28 -7.56 -10.60
C LEU A 154 -11.12 -8.07 -9.42
N ALA A 155 -11.81 -7.18 -8.71
CA ALA A 155 -12.72 -7.56 -7.63
C ALA A 155 -14.01 -8.20 -8.14
N LEU A 156 -14.47 -7.87 -9.36
CA LEU A 156 -15.66 -8.38 -10.04
C LEU A 156 -15.45 -9.80 -10.54
N GLY A 157 -14.22 -10.14 -10.94
CA GLY A 157 -13.82 -11.53 -11.16
C GLY A 157 -13.88 -12.40 -9.90
N VAL A 158 -13.91 -11.79 -8.71
CA VAL A 158 -13.96 -12.46 -7.40
C VAL A 158 -15.34 -12.34 -6.73
N THR A 159 -16.11 -11.26 -6.95
CA THR A 159 -17.40 -11.00 -6.31
C THR A 159 -18.25 -9.93 -7.02
N ASN A 160 -19.59 -10.03 -6.95
CA ASN A 160 -20.54 -9.10 -7.57
C ASN A 160 -20.40 -7.62 -7.11
N PRO A 161 -20.70 -6.61 -7.96
CA PRO A 161 -20.57 -5.18 -7.64
C PRO A 161 -21.39 -4.77 -6.40
N ARG A 162 -22.53 -5.41 -6.20
CA ARG A 162 -23.41 -5.20 -5.04
C ARG A 162 -22.75 -5.64 -3.74
N THR A 163 -22.04 -6.76 -3.74
CA THR A 163 -21.29 -7.25 -2.58
C THR A 163 -20.16 -6.29 -2.21
N ILE A 164 -19.48 -5.72 -3.20
CA ILE A 164 -18.44 -4.70 -3.00
C ILE A 164 -19.05 -3.47 -2.35
N GLY A 165 -20.17 -2.96 -2.88
CA GLY A 165 -20.89 -1.83 -2.31
C GLY A 165 -21.31 -2.08 -0.87
N LEU A 166 -21.90 -3.24 -0.57
CA LEU A 166 -22.33 -3.63 0.78
C LEU A 166 -21.14 -3.74 1.75
N ALA A 167 -20.05 -4.40 1.36
CA ALA A 167 -18.88 -4.59 2.19
C ALA A 167 -18.19 -3.25 2.51
N PHE A 168 -18.01 -2.41 1.49
CA PHE A 168 -17.43 -1.08 1.65
C PHE A 168 -18.31 -0.18 2.52
N GLY A 169 -19.62 -0.21 2.27
CA GLY A 169 -20.60 0.50 3.08
C GLY A 169 -20.59 0.06 4.54
N ALA A 170 -20.57 -1.26 4.81
CA ALA A 170 -20.48 -1.80 6.16
C ALA A 170 -19.19 -1.39 6.88
N ALA A 171 -18.04 -1.44 6.19
CA ALA A 171 -16.75 -1.08 6.75
C ALA A 171 -16.67 0.41 7.14
N ILE A 172 -17.10 1.30 6.24
CA ILE A 172 -17.19 2.75 6.53
C ILE A 172 -18.19 3.00 7.65
N GLY A 173 -19.36 2.35 7.58
CA GLY A 173 -20.42 2.45 8.57
C GLY A 173 -19.94 2.08 9.96
N LEU A 174 -19.22 0.97 10.10
CA LEU A 174 -18.62 0.52 11.35
C LEU A 174 -17.68 1.60 11.92
N PHE A 175 -16.76 2.10 11.09
CA PHE A 175 -15.76 3.07 11.54
C PHE A 175 -16.39 4.42 11.93
N VAL A 176 -17.19 5.00 11.05
CA VAL A 176 -17.86 6.29 11.28
C VAL A 176 -18.83 6.18 12.45
N GLY A 177 -19.58 5.08 12.54
CA GLY A 177 -20.50 4.81 13.63
C GLY A 177 -19.79 4.74 14.98
N PHE A 178 -18.67 4.01 15.07
CA PHE A 178 -17.86 3.95 16.28
C PHE A 178 -17.33 5.33 16.68
N VAL A 179 -16.65 6.03 15.76
CA VAL A 179 -16.03 7.33 16.03
C VAL A 179 -17.09 8.36 16.44
N PHE A 180 -18.22 8.39 15.73
CA PHE A 180 -19.31 9.30 16.06
C PHE A 180 -19.89 9.01 17.43
N ALA A 181 -20.29 7.77 17.69
CA ALA A 181 -20.99 7.43 18.92
C ALA A 181 -20.10 7.53 20.16
N ALA A 182 -18.86 7.04 20.07
CA ALA A 182 -17.94 7.05 21.19
C ALA A 182 -17.42 8.47 21.50
N PHE A 183 -17.13 9.30 20.50
CA PHE A 183 -16.40 10.56 20.70
C PHE A 183 -17.17 11.83 20.35
N LEU A 184 -17.90 11.83 19.23
CA LEU A 184 -18.55 13.06 18.73
C LEU A 184 -19.95 13.26 19.31
N SER A 185 -20.65 12.18 19.66
CA SER A 185 -22.04 12.22 20.13
C SER A 185 -22.30 13.12 21.34
N PRO A 186 -21.38 13.23 22.34
CA PRO A 186 -21.57 14.17 23.45
C PRO A 186 -21.58 15.63 23.01
N LEU A 187 -20.79 16.00 21.98
CA LEU A 187 -20.74 17.36 21.45
C LEU A 187 -22.08 17.81 20.84
N PHE A 188 -22.91 16.86 20.42
CA PHE A 188 -24.24 17.09 19.88
C PHE A 188 -25.36 16.83 20.90
N GLY A 189 -25.03 16.56 22.17
CA GLY A 189 -26.00 16.21 23.20
C GLY A 189 -26.65 14.84 23.03
N LEU A 190 -26.04 13.96 22.21
CA LEU A 190 -26.53 12.61 21.92
C LEU A 190 -25.86 11.53 22.76
N GLY A 191 -24.91 11.88 23.62
CA GLY A 191 -24.13 10.94 24.42
C GLY A 191 -24.99 10.02 25.28
N ASP A 192 -25.95 10.56 26.02
CA ASP A 192 -26.79 9.78 26.94
C ASP A 192 -27.83 8.93 26.20
N MET A 193 -28.30 9.40 25.04
CA MET A 193 -29.19 8.63 24.17
C MET A 193 -28.53 7.33 23.73
N LEU A 194 -27.24 7.36 23.41
CA LEU A 194 -26.47 6.20 22.95
C LEU A 194 -26.04 5.24 24.06
N LEU A 195 -26.32 5.55 25.33
CA LEU A 195 -26.17 4.62 26.45
C LEU A 195 -27.39 3.69 26.61
N LEU A 196 -28.45 3.86 25.82
CA LEU A 196 -29.67 3.04 25.88
C LEU A 196 -30.30 2.99 27.28
N GLY A 197 -30.18 4.09 28.04
CA GLY A 197 -30.68 4.19 29.42
C GLY A 197 -29.77 3.54 30.48
N ILE A 198 -28.59 3.04 30.11
CA ILE A 198 -27.59 2.52 31.05
C ILE A 198 -26.76 3.70 31.58
N THR A 199 -27.20 4.27 32.70
CA THR A 199 -26.50 5.37 33.39
C THR A 199 -26.03 4.99 34.79
N ASP A 200 -26.33 3.76 35.24
CA ASP A 200 -25.88 3.25 36.52
C ASP A 200 -24.36 3.01 36.51
N ALA A 201 -23.66 3.70 37.42
CA ALA A 201 -22.19 3.67 37.49
C ALA A 201 -21.64 2.25 37.71
N GLY A 202 -22.32 1.42 38.52
CA GLY A 202 -21.91 0.03 38.74
C GLY A 202 -22.00 -0.80 37.45
N THR A 203 -23.10 -0.67 36.72
CA THR A 203 -23.30 -1.35 35.43
C THR A 203 -22.27 -0.91 34.40
N LEU A 204 -21.94 0.39 34.35
CA LEU A 204 -20.89 0.92 33.48
C LEU A 204 -19.51 0.40 33.89
N GLN A 205 -19.20 0.28 35.19
CA GLN A 205 -17.94 -0.29 35.65
C GLN A 205 -17.78 -1.76 35.25
N TYR A 206 -18.84 -2.59 35.38
CA TYR A 206 -18.81 -3.98 34.91
C TYR A 206 -18.65 -4.09 33.39
N ALA A 207 -19.34 -3.23 32.62
CA ALA A 207 -19.17 -3.17 31.17
C ALA A 207 -17.73 -2.77 30.79
N GLY A 208 -17.15 -1.79 31.49
CA GLY A 208 -15.77 -1.38 31.30
C GLY A 208 -14.76 -2.46 31.69
N ALA A 209 -15.01 -3.21 32.77
CA ALA A 209 -14.15 -4.32 33.18
C ALA A 209 -14.16 -5.48 32.17
N LEU A 210 -15.31 -5.79 31.58
CA LEU A 210 -15.42 -6.81 30.51
C LEU A 210 -14.62 -6.40 29.27
N ILE A 211 -14.85 -5.20 28.76
CA ILE A 211 -14.26 -4.76 27.49
C ILE A 211 -12.80 -4.37 27.68
N GLY A 212 -12.50 -3.52 28.66
CA GLY A 212 -11.14 -3.09 28.99
C GLY A 212 -10.26 -4.26 29.45
N GLY A 213 -10.80 -5.15 30.29
CA GLY A 213 -10.11 -6.39 30.69
C GLY A 213 -9.88 -7.35 29.52
N GLY A 214 -10.84 -7.49 28.61
CA GLY A 214 -10.69 -8.31 27.41
C GLY A 214 -9.61 -7.79 26.47
N VAL A 215 -9.64 -6.49 26.13
CA VAL A 215 -8.65 -5.87 25.22
C VAL A 215 -7.27 -5.84 25.86
N GLY A 216 -7.15 -5.38 27.11
CA GLY A 216 -5.87 -5.34 27.83
C GLY A 216 -5.31 -6.75 28.05
N GLY A 217 -6.17 -7.70 28.42
CA GLY A 217 -5.83 -9.10 28.59
C GLY A 217 -5.34 -9.75 27.29
N ALA A 218 -6.03 -9.52 26.16
CA ALA A 218 -5.61 -10.01 24.85
C ALA A 218 -4.19 -9.52 24.49
N LEU A 219 -3.93 -8.23 24.65
CA LEU A 219 -2.63 -7.63 24.35
C LEU A 219 -1.51 -8.18 25.25
N LEU A 220 -1.74 -8.20 26.57
CA LEU A 220 -0.77 -8.72 27.54
C LEU A 220 -0.55 -10.22 27.37
N GLY A 221 -1.62 -10.98 27.08
CA GLY A 221 -1.55 -12.40 26.78
C GLY A 221 -0.67 -12.69 25.57
N MET A 222 -0.89 -11.95 24.48
CA MET A 222 -0.07 -12.08 23.27
C MET A 222 1.37 -11.61 23.45
N LEU A 223 1.67 -10.71 24.40
CA LEU A 223 3.02 -10.23 24.64
C LEU A 223 3.82 -11.11 25.62
N PHE A 224 3.18 -11.58 26.69
CA PHE A 224 3.87 -12.16 27.84
C PHE A 224 3.58 -13.65 28.07
N LEU A 225 2.45 -14.20 27.61
CA LEU A 225 2.22 -15.63 27.78
C LEU A 225 3.16 -16.41 26.84
N PRO A 226 3.79 -17.49 27.31
CA PRO A 226 4.60 -18.34 26.43
C PRO A 226 3.73 -19.00 25.36
N SER A 227 4.31 -19.26 24.18
CA SER A 227 3.67 -20.11 23.18
C SER A 227 3.63 -21.53 23.72
N LEU A 228 2.46 -21.98 24.17
CA LEU A 228 2.23 -23.38 24.47
C LEU A 228 2.17 -24.10 23.12
N GLY A 229 3.16 -24.94 22.82
CA GLY A 229 3.12 -25.79 21.64
C GLY A 229 1.94 -26.74 21.74
N SER A 230 1.14 -26.82 20.68
CA SER A 230 0.14 -27.87 20.51
C SER A 230 0.89 -29.20 20.40
N SER A 231 0.93 -29.96 21.49
CA SER A 231 1.59 -31.27 21.54
C SER A 231 0.74 -32.39 20.89
N ASP A 232 -0.35 -32.06 20.19
CA ASP A 232 -1.25 -33.05 19.60
C ASP A 232 -1.51 -32.77 18.12
N SER A 233 -1.35 -33.80 17.31
CA SER A 233 -1.62 -33.84 15.86
C SER A 233 -3.12 -33.82 15.52
N SER A 234 -3.98 -33.46 16.46
CA SER A 234 -5.41 -33.25 16.27
C SER A 234 -5.70 -31.75 16.43
N GLY A 235 -5.56 -31.03 15.32
CA GLY A 235 -5.63 -29.58 15.27
C GLY A 235 -7.03 -29.00 15.55
N ALA A 236 -7.15 -28.25 16.64
CA ALA A 236 -8.32 -27.39 16.82
C ALA A 236 -7.97 -26.00 17.36
N ILE A 237 -6.83 -25.81 18.03
CA ILE A 237 -6.49 -24.53 18.65
C ILE A 237 -4.99 -24.27 18.52
N ASP A 238 -4.63 -23.32 17.66
CA ASP A 238 -3.26 -22.81 17.52
C ASP A 238 -2.77 -22.12 18.81
N GLY A 239 -1.46 -22.14 19.05
CA GLY A 239 -0.80 -21.47 20.17
C GLY A 239 -1.09 -19.97 20.20
N PHE A 240 -1.33 -19.33 19.05
CA PHE A 240 -1.82 -17.95 18.99
C PHE A 240 -3.19 -17.81 19.69
N THR A 241 -4.16 -18.63 19.31
CA THR A 241 -5.52 -18.62 19.84
C THR A 241 -5.54 -18.91 21.34
N ILE A 242 -4.70 -19.85 21.80
CA ILE A 242 -4.57 -20.15 23.24
C ILE A 242 -4.09 -18.91 24.02
N ARG A 243 -3.05 -18.22 23.53
CA ARG A 243 -2.50 -17.03 24.21
C ARG A 243 -3.50 -15.88 24.22
N LEU A 244 -4.21 -15.69 23.12
CA LEU A 244 -5.26 -14.68 23.01
C LEU A 244 -6.39 -14.95 24.02
N LEU A 245 -6.96 -16.17 24.00
CA LEU A 245 -8.06 -16.54 24.88
C LEU A 245 -7.66 -16.54 26.36
N ALA A 246 -6.48 -17.09 26.69
CA ALA A 246 -5.97 -17.08 28.07
C ALA A 246 -5.75 -15.63 28.55
N GLY A 247 -5.19 -14.77 27.70
CA GLY A 247 -5.05 -13.34 27.98
C GLY A 247 -6.39 -12.68 28.26
N VAL A 248 -7.38 -12.86 27.38
CA VAL A 248 -8.74 -12.31 27.54
C VAL A 248 -9.38 -12.78 28.83
N ILE A 249 -9.34 -14.09 29.12
CA ILE A 249 -9.94 -14.66 30.34
C ILE A 249 -9.30 -14.09 31.60
N LEU A 250 -7.96 -14.03 31.64
CA LEU A 250 -7.24 -13.49 32.80
C LEU A 250 -7.48 -11.99 32.97
N GLY A 251 -7.51 -11.23 31.87
CA GLY A 251 -7.76 -9.80 31.90
C GLY A 251 -9.19 -9.45 32.35
N ILE A 252 -10.20 -10.15 31.78
CA ILE A 252 -11.59 -10.00 32.20
C ILE A 252 -11.76 -10.40 33.67
N GLY A 253 -11.26 -11.58 34.06
CA GLY A 253 -11.38 -12.08 35.42
C GLY A 253 -10.71 -11.14 36.43
N GLY A 254 -9.53 -10.62 36.10
CA GLY A 254 -8.83 -9.63 36.93
C GLY A 254 -9.62 -8.34 37.09
N CYS A 255 -10.07 -7.72 35.99
CA CYS A 255 -10.81 -6.47 36.04
C CYS A 255 -12.18 -6.62 36.74
N LEU A 256 -12.90 -7.71 36.47
CA LEU A 256 -14.18 -7.99 37.15
C LEU A 256 -13.99 -8.20 38.65
N ALA A 257 -12.92 -8.89 39.06
CA ALA A 257 -12.59 -9.03 40.46
C ALA A 257 -12.37 -7.67 41.12
N LEU A 258 -11.58 -6.78 40.50
CA LEU A 258 -11.32 -5.44 41.02
C LEU A 258 -12.59 -4.60 41.21
N VAL A 259 -13.53 -4.66 40.25
CA VAL A 259 -14.83 -3.98 40.36
C VAL A 259 -15.69 -4.61 41.45
N ALA A 260 -15.76 -5.94 41.51
CA ALA A 260 -16.58 -6.66 42.48
C ALA A 260 -16.09 -6.51 43.93
N THR A 261 -14.77 -6.37 44.14
CA THR A 261 -14.17 -6.16 45.47
C THR A 261 -13.96 -4.70 45.81
N GLU A 262 -14.31 -3.77 44.91
CA GLU A 262 -14.07 -2.32 45.05
C GLU A 262 -12.59 -1.97 45.35
N THR A 263 -11.66 -2.84 44.94
CA THR A 263 -10.22 -2.67 45.19
C THR A 263 -9.58 -1.92 44.04
N PHE A 264 -9.82 -0.61 43.99
CA PHE A 264 -9.30 0.25 42.93
C PHE A 264 -7.86 0.68 43.20
N VAL A 265 -6.97 0.49 42.21
CA VAL A 265 -5.54 0.83 42.33
C VAL A 265 -5.01 1.39 41.01
N GLY A 266 -4.44 2.59 41.07
CA GLY A 266 -3.78 3.23 39.92
C GLY A 266 -4.72 3.40 38.72
N PRO A 267 -4.37 2.87 37.53
CA PRO A 267 -5.20 2.98 36.32
C PRO A 267 -6.49 2.17 36.38
N PHE A 268 -6.62 1.24 37.34
CA PHE A 268 -7.83 0.45 37.56
C PHE A 268 -8.70 1.12 38.64
N SER A 269 -9.33 2.24 38.29
CA SER A 269 -10.21 3.01 39.17
C SER A 269 -11.69 2.87 38.80
N ALA A 270 -12.59 3.16 39.75
CA ALA A 270 -14.03 3.18 39.51
C ALA A 270 -14.39 4.06 38.30
N GLY A 271 -13.86 5.29 38.27
CA GLY A 271 -14.07 6.23 37.16
C GLY A 271 -13.47 5.75 35.84
N ALA A 272 -12.31 5.06 35.86
CA ALA A 272 -11.72 4.50 34.64
C ALA A 272 -12.57 3.37 34.06
N PHE A 273 -13.10 2.48 34.90
CA PHE A 273 -14.01 1.42 34.46
C PHE A 273 -15.35 1.99 33.99
N GLU A 274 -15.92 2.96 34.70
CA GLU A 274 -17.17 3.63 34.30
C GLU A 274 -17.02 4.34 32.95
N SER A 275 -15.93 5.07 32.77
CA SER A 275 -15.60 5.76 31.51
C SER A 275 -15.41 4.75 30.38
N THR A 276 -14.60 3.70 30.59
CA THR A 276 -14.40 2.63 29.61
C THR A 276 -15.72 1.96 29.23
N GLY A 277 -16.61 1.71 30.20
CA GLY A 277 -17.94 1.16 29.96
C GLY A 277 -18.84 2.08 29.15
N THR A 278 -18.81 3.38 29.46
CA THR A 278 -19.54 4.42 28.72
C THR A 278 -19.14 4.41 27.25
N TYR A 279 -17.84 4.44 26.96
CA TYR A 279 -17.33 4.42 25.60
C TYR A 279 -17.57 3.08 24.90
N ALA A 280 -17.49 1.95 25.63
CA ALA A 280 -17.77 0.64 25.07
C ALA A 280 -19.22 0.49 24.63
N ILE A 281 -20.18 0.92 25.46
CA ILE A 281 -21.61 0.86 25.13
C ILE A 281 -21.91 1.80 23.97
N ARG A 282 -21.52 3.07 24.07
CA ARG A 282 -21.73 4.05 22.99
C ARG A 282 -21.10 3.58 21.69
N GLY A 283 -19.85 3.13 21.73
CA GLY A 283 -19.12 2.60 20.58
C GLY A 283 -19.84 1.41 19.95
N THR A 284 -20.34 0.46 20.75
CA THR A 284 -21.08 -0.71 20.26
C THR A 284 -22.39 -0.29 19.58
N VAL A 285 -23.17 0.59 20.20
CA VAL A 285 -24.41 1.13 19.61
C VAL A 285 -24.10 1.87 18.31
N GLY A 286 -23.03 2.66 18.30
CA GLY A 286 -22.53 3.35 17.13
C GLY A 286 -22.15 2.43 15.98
N VAL A 287 -21.43 1.34 16.27
CA VAL A 287 -21.06 0.34 15.27
C VAL A 287 -22.31 -0.30 14.66
N VAL A 288 -23.28 -0.72 15.47
CA VAL A 288 -24.51 -1.35 14.96
C VAL A 288 -25.31 -0.37 14.08
N ALA A 289 -25.54 0.86 14.55
CA ALA A 289 -26.25 1.87 13.79
C ALA A 289 -25.49 2.27 12.51
N GLY A 290 -24.18 2.45 12.64
CA GLY A 290 -23.28 2.83 11.56
C GLY A 290 -23.22 1.77 10.48
N VAL A 291 -23.08 0.49 10.83
CA VAL A 291 -23.15 -0.63 9.86
C VAL A 291 -24.50 -0.65 9.15
N GLY A 292 -25.61 -0.45 9.87
CA GLY A 292 -26.94 -0.40 9.25
C GLY A 292 -27.07 0.71 8.19
N ILE A 293 -26.66 1.93 8.53
CA ILE A 293 -26.66 3.07 7.59
C ILE A 293 -25.66 2.84 6.46
N GLY A 294 -24.46 2.36 6.79
CA GLY A 294 -23.39 2.10 5.85
C GLY A 294 -23.77 1.05 4.81
N VAL A 295 -24.40 -0.04 5.23
CA VAL A 295 -24.95 -1.08 4.34
C VAL A 295 -26.01 -0.49 3.41
N ALA A 296 -26.90 0.38 3.89
CA ALA A 296 -27.92 1.01 3.05
C ALA A 296 -27.30 1.93 1.98
N VAL A 297 -26.33 2.76 2.37
CA VAL A 297 -25.57 3.62 1.44
C VAL A 297 -24.74 2.78 0.46
N GLY A 298 -24.11 1.72 0.96
CA GLY A 298 -23.31 0.77 0.19
C GLY A 298 -24.14 0.00 -0.83
N ALA A 299 -25.37 -0.38 -0.49
CA ALA A 299 -26.31 -1.00 -1.42
C ALA A 299 -26.67 -0.03 -2.57
N LEU A 300 -26.95 1.24 -2.25
CA LEU A 300 -27.22 2.26 -3.25
C LEU A 300 -26.02 2.48 -4.18
N LEU A 301 -24.81 2.57 -3.60
CA LEU A 301 -23.57 2.68 -4.37
C LEU A 301 -23.35 1.44 -5.26
N GLY A 302 -23.63 0.25 -4.74
CA GLY A 302 -23.54 -1.01 -5.48
C GLY A 302 -24.47 -1.01 -6.71
N ILE A 303 -25.69 -0.51 -6.59
CA ILE A 303 -26.63 -0.35 -7.71
C ILE A 303 -26.11 0.67 -8.74
N ILE A 304 -25.55 1.79 -8.28
CA ILE A 304 -24.98 2.81 -9.17
C ILE A 304 -23.77 2.24 -9.93
N LEU A 305 -22.90 1.49 -9.24
CA LEU A 305 -21.75 0.83 -9.86
C LEU A 305 -22.18 -0.21 -10.89
N ASP A 306 -23.16 -1.05 -10.55
CA ASP A 306 -23.77 -2.05 -11.44
C ASP A 306 -24.30 -1.39 -12.73
N ALA A 307 -24.99 -0.25 -12.61
CA ALA A 307 -25.49 0.51 -13.75
C ALA A 307 -24.37 1.17 -14.59
N LEU A 308 -23.22 1.47 -14.00
CA LEU A 308 -22.06 2.03 -14.69
C LEU A 308 -21.14 0.95 -15.30
N SER A 309 -21.30 -0.31 -14.89
CA SER A 309 -20.54 -1.45 -15.39
C SER A 309 -21.26 -2.26 -16.47
N GLY A 310 -22.53 -1.95 -16.77
CA GLY A 310 -23.34 -2.65 -17.77
C GLY A 310 -22.80 -2.64 -19.22
N ASP A 311 -21.70 -1.95 -19.50
CA ASP A 311 -20.98 -1.99 -20.78
C ASP A 311 -19.87 -3.08 -20.82
N VAL A 312 -19.71 -3.89 -19.78
CA VAL A 312 -18.58 -4.86 -19.65
C VAL A 312 -19.01 -6.32 -19.82
N GLU A 313 -20.31 -6.62 -19.96
CA GLU A 313 -20.81 -8.01 -20.09
C GLU A 313 -21.00 -8.49 -21.53
N ASP A 314 -20.85 -7.63 -22.55
CA ASP A 314 -20.78 -8.10 -23.94
C ASP A 314 -19.33 -8.37 -24.32
N ILE A 315 -18.78 -9.47 -23.79
CA ILE A 315 -17.63 -10.12 -24.43
C ILE A 315 -18.18 -10.73 -25.72
N GLU A 316 -18.19 -9.95 -26.80
CA GLU A 316 -18.26 -10.53 -28.14
C GLU A 316 -17.04 -11.46 -28.27
N GLU A 317 -17.30 -12.76 -28.37
CA GLU A 317 -16.35 -13.72 -28.93
C GLU A 317 -15.94 -13.18 -30.30
N VAL A 318 -14.80 -12.48 -30.35
CA VAL A 318 -14.12 -12.21 -31.61
C VAL A 318 -13.79 -13.59 -32.19
N ASP A 319 -14.15 -13.82 -33.45
CA ASP A 319 -13.80 -15.02 -34.23
C ASP A 319 -12.27 -15.09 -34.35
N ILE A 320 -11.61 -15.65 -33.32
CA ILE A 320 -10.15 -15.80 -33.20
C ILE A 320 -9.61 -16.82 -34.23
N GLU A 321 -10.49 -17.63 -34.83
CA GLU A 321 -10.11 -18.77 -35.67
C GLU A 321 -9.62 -18.39 -37.08
N GLU A 322 -9.67 -17.11 -37.48
CA GLU A 322 -9.11 -16.61 -38.76
C GLU A 322 -8.10 -15.45 -38.63
N MET A 323 -7.74 -15.03 -37.41
CA MET A 323 -6.87 -13.86 -37.19
C MET A 323 -5.42 -14.27 -36.96
N THR A 324 -4.45 -13.50 -37.51
CA THR A 324 -3.04 -13.68 -37.16
C THR A 324 -2.80 -13.25 -35.70
N ASP A 325 -1.77 -13.79 -35.04
CA ASP A 325 -1.43 -13.42 -33.65
C ASP A 325 -1.27 -11.90 -33.48
N GLY A 326 -0.73 -11.21 -34.50
CA GLY A 326 -0.60 -9.75 -34.53
C GLY A 326 -1.94 -9.01 -34.62
N ASP A 327 -2.93 -9.56 -35.34
CA ASP A 327 -4.27 -8.97 -35.46
C ASP A 327 -5.07 -9.11 -34.16
N VAL A 328 -4.92 -10.23 -33.46
CA VAL A 328 -5.54 -10.45 -32.13
C VAL A 328 -4.97 -9.46 -31.13
N VAL A 329 -3.64 -9.31 -31.08
CA VAL A 329 -2.98 -8.35 -30.19
C VAL A 329 -3.45 -6.92 -30.48
N ARG A 330 -3.56 -6.54 -31.75
CA ARG A 330 -4.04 -5.21 -32.14
C ARG A 330 -5.49 -4.97 -31.70
N ALA A 331 -6.39 -5.94 -31.87
CA ALA A 331 -7.77 -5.84 -31.42
C ALA A 331 -7.85 -5.68 -29.89
N MET A 332 -7.09 -6.48 -29.14
CA MET A 332 -7.01 -6.36 -27.68
C MET A 332 -6.45 -5.01 -27.21
N MET A 333 -5.47 -4.46 -27.93
CA MET A 333 -4.92 -3.13 -27.62
C MET A 333 -5.91 -2.00 -27.91
N GLU A 334 -6.70 -2.11 -28.97
CA GLU A 334 -7.75 -1.14 -29.29
C GLU A 334 -8.89 -1.18 -28.26
N GLU A 335 -9.27 -2.37 -27.81
CA GLU A 335 -10.25 -2.56 -26.74
C GLU A 335 -9.76 -1.94 -25.42
N PHE A 336 -8.49 -2.18 -25.07
CA PHE A 336 -7.87 -1.55 -23.91
C PHE A 336 -7.80 -0.02 -24.02
N ARG A 337 -7.57 0.52 -25.22
CA ARG A 337 -7.59 1.97 -25.48
C ARG A 337 -8.99 2.57 -25.24
N GLN A 338 -10.05 1.87 -25.63
CA GLN A 338 -11.42 2.31 -25.36
C GLN A 338 -11.75 2.25 -23.87
N PHE A 339 -11.33 1.19 -23.19
CA PHE A 339 -11.57 1.00 -21.76
C PHE A 339 -10.78 1.98 -20.88
N SER A 340 -9.48 2.18 -21.15
CA SER A 340 -8.60 3.10 -20.42
C SER A 340 -7.73 3.94 -21.36
N PRO A 341 -8.28 5.04 -21.91
CA PRO A 341 -7.55 5.90 -22.85
C PRO A 341 -6.27 6.48 -22.25
N ARG A 342 -6.29 6.87 -20.97
CA ARG A 342 -5.09 7.41 -20.31
C ARG A 342 -4.10 6.35 -19.87
N GLY A 343 -4.60 5.15 -19.60
CA GLY A 343 -3.77 3.98 -19.36
C GLY A 343 -2.98 3.60 -20.60
N ALA A 344 -3.68 3.44 -21.73
CA ALA A 344 -3.07 3.13 -23.02
C ALA A 344 -2.07 4.20 -23.47
N ASN A 345 -2.39 5.49 -23.28
CA ASN A 345 -1.43 6.56 -23.59
C ASN A 345 -0.13 6.43 -22.78
N ALA A 346 -0.22 6.11 -21.49
CA ALA A 346 0.94 6.00 -20.61
C ALA A 346 1.78 4.72 -20.85
N LEU A 347 1.10 3.60 -21.11
CA LEU A 347 1.69 2.27 -21.20
C LEU A 347 2.20 1.96 -22.61
N ILE A 348 1.51 2.48 -23.63
CA ILE A 348 1.77 2.19 -25.04
C ILE A 348 2.35 3.44 -25.72
N ASP A 349 1.58 4.52 -25.90
CA ASP A 349 2.02 5.66 -26.72
C ASP A 349 3.32 6.31 -26.20
N GLU A 350 3.43 6.53 -24.88
CA GLU A 350 4.65 7.07 -24.29
C GLU A 350 5.85 6.13 -24.36
N ARG A 351 5.60 4.82 -24.43
CA ARG A 351 6.64 3.79 -24.56
C ARG A 351 7.11 3.69 -26.00
N ASP A 352 6.20 3.68 -26.96
CA ASP A 352 6.49 3.74 -28.40
C ASP A 352 7.34 4.96 -28.73
N ALA A 353 6.95 6.13 -28.22
CA ALA A 353 7.70 7.37 -28.38
C ALA A 353 9.11 7.31 -27.77
N TYR A 354 9.26 6.62 -26.63
CA TYR A 354 10.56 6.45 -25.97
C TYR A 354 11.50 5.57 -26.79
N ILE A 355 10.99 4.43 -27.28
CA ILE A 355 11.72 3.49 -28.13
C ILE A 355 12.10 4.17 -29.45
N ALA A 356 11.14 4.80 -30.13
CA ALA A 356 11.36 5.52 -31.38
C ALA A 356 12.43 6.62 -31.23
N ASN A 357 12.49 7.31 -30.10
CA ASN A 357 13.54 8.31 -29.85
C ASN A 357 14.94 7.68 -29.80
N HIS A 358 15.10 6.50 -29.18
CA HIS A 358 16.39 5.79 -29.13
C HIS A 358 16.79 5.25 -30.50
N LEU A 359 15.84 4.64 -31.23
CA LEU A 359 16.07 4.17 -32.60
C LEU A 359 16.47 5.32 -33.53
N GLN A 360 15.83 6.49 -33.38
CA GLN A 360 16.18 7.66 -34.17
C GLN A 360 17.60 8.16 -33.87
N LYS A 361 18.06 8.09 -32.62
CA LYS A 361 19.44 8.44 -32.28
C LYS A 361 20.46 7.49 -32.92
N LEU A 362 20.19 6.18 -32.91
CA LEU A 362 21.05 5.20 -33.56
C LEU A 362 21.11 5.45 -35.07
N LYS A 363 19.95 5.65 -35.69
CA LYS A 363 19.85 6.03 -37.11
C LYS A 363 20.64 7.30 -37.43
N ALA A 364 20.51 8.34 -36.60
CA ALA A 364 21.20 9.61 -36.77
C ALA A 364 22.73 9.52 -36.54
N GLN A 365 23.19 8.45 -35.88
CA GLN A 365 24.61 8.13 -35.74
C GLN A 365 25.16 7.37 -36.95
N GLY A 366 24.31 6.93 -37.89
CA GLY A 366 24.71 6.22 -39.11
C GLY A 366 24.59 4.70 -39.02
N TYR A 367 23.92 4.16 -38.00
CA TYR A 367 23.75 2.71 -37.85
C TYR A 367 22.58 2.15 -38.65
N ASP A 368 22.79 0.97 -39.22
CA ASP A 368 21.71 0.10 -39.69
C ASP A 368 21.19 -0.76 -38.53
N VAL A 369 19.91 -0.54 -38.19
CA VAL A 369 19.30 -1.09 -36.98
C VAL A 369 18.15 -2.03 -37.32
N VAL A 370 18.19 -3.25 -36.80
CA VAL A 370 16.99 -4.11 -36.70
C VAL A 370 16.43 -3.96 -35.28
N ALA A 371 15.24 -3.39 -35.16
CA ALA A 371 14.53 -3.18 -33.91
C ALA A 371 13.52 -4.32 -33.67
N VAL A 372 13.84 -5.22 -32.75
CA VAL A 372 12.96 -6.31 -32.33
C VAL A 372 12.07 -5.84 -31.19
N VAL A 373 10.79 -5.67 -31.48
CA VAL A 373 9.78 -5.09 -30.57
C VAL A 373 8.53 -5.96 -30.54
N GLY A 374 7.71 -5.82 -29.50
CA GLY A 374 6.41 -6.47 -29.43
C GLY A 374 5.49 -6.01 -30.57
N ALA A 375 4.71 -6.93 -31.13
CA ALA A 375 3.81 -6.66 -32.25
C ALA A 375 2.82 -5.51 -31.98
N GLY A 376 2.42 -5.31 -30.71
CA GLY A 376 1.57 -4.19 -30.28
C GLY A 376 2.23 -2.81 -30.37
N HIS A 377 3.56 -2.74 -30.38
CA HIS A 377 4.35 -1.50 -30.40
C HIS A 377 4.80 -1.11 -31.82
N LYS A 378 4.94 -2.09 -32.73
CA LYS A 378 5.46 -1.89 -34.10
C LYS A 378 4.84 -0.69 -34.81
N ALA A 379 3.51 -0.68 -34.95
CA ALA A 379 2.80 0.37 -35.70
C ALA A 379 2.95 1.77 -35.06
N GLY A 380 3.02 1.85 -33.73
CA GLY A 380 3.23 3.11 -33.03
C GLY A 380 4.64 3.66 -33.22
N ILE A 381 5.64 2.78 -33.15
CA ILE A 381 7.05 3.12 -33.38
C ILE A 381 7.28 3.57 -34.82
N GLU A 382 6.78 2.82 -35.82
CA GLU A 382 6.89 3.17 -37.24
C GLU A 382 6.31 4.57 -37.52
N ARG A 383 5.11 4.87 -36.99
CA ARG A 383 4.48 6.19 -37.10
C ARG A 383 5.37 7.32 -36.56
N HIS A 384 6.05 7.08 -35.43
CA HIS A 384 6.97 8.06 -34.83
C HIS A 384 8.26 8.21 -35.64
N LEU A 385 8.78 7.12 -36.22
CA LEU A 385 9.96 7.14 -37.09
C LEU A 385 9.68 7.86 -38.42
N GLU A 386 8.46 7.76 -38.95
CA GLU A 386 8.00 8.51 -40.13
C GLU A 386 7.78 10.00 -39.83
N ASN A 387 7.38 10.34 -38.59
CA ASN A 387 7.12 11.71 -38.16
C ASN A 387 7.99 12.15 -36.95
N PRO A 388 9.32 12.26 -37.12
CA PRO A 388 10.23 12.59 -36.03
C PRO A 388 9.91 13.84 -35.22
N SER A 389 9.33 14.86 -35.85
CA SER A 389 9.02 16.14 -35.20
C SER A 389 7.91 16.01 -34.15
N GLU A 390 7.15 14.92 -34.16
CA GLU A 390 6.06 14.67 -33.21
C GLU A 390 6.53 13.88 -31.98
N ILE A 391 7.78 13.39 -31.97
CA ILE A 391 8.33 12.64 -30.84
C ILE A 391 8.50 13.59 -29.63
N PRO A 392 7.83 13.34 -28.49
CA PRO A 392 8.03 14.11 -27.26
C PRO A 392 9.48 14.10 -26.79
N THR A 393 9.91 15.16 -26.10
CA THR A 393 11.28 15.23 -25.56
C THR A 393 11.51 14.13 -24.52
N LEU A 394 12.71 13.51 -24.54
CA LEU A 394 13.06 12.45 -23.60
C LEU A 394 12.84 12.84 -22.14
N GLU A 395 13.10 14.09 -21.75
CA GLU A 395 12.86 14.56 -20.37
C GLU A 395 11.39 14.44 -19.95
N SER A 396 10.46 14.65 -20.89
CA SER A 396 9.02 14.52 -20.65
C SER A 396 8.59 13.06 -20.50
N ILE A 397 9.27 12.11 -21.15
CA ILE A 397 8.89 10.68 -21.22
C ILE A 397 9.80 9.73 -20.40
N SER A 398 10.95 10.18 -19.93
CA SER A 398 11.89 9.38 -19.11
C SER A 398 11.66 9.50 -17.61
N GLY A 399 11.18 10.66 -17.12
CA GLY A 399 11.03 10.91 -15.67
C GLY A 399 9.73 10.38 -15.04
N THR A 400 9.67 10.40 -13.72
CA THR A 400 8.39 10.23 -13.00
C THR A 400 7.55 11.49 -13.16
N ALA A 401 6.56 11.50 -14.07
CA ALA A 401 5.58 12.59 -14.24
C ALA A 401 5.24 13.33 -12.92
N SER A 402 5.66 14.59 -12.81
CA SER A 402 5.56 15.38 -11.59
C SER A 402 4.08 15.60 -11.23
N GLY A 403 3.64 15.01 -10.12
CA GLY A 403 2.27 15.15 -9.63
C GLY A 403 1.93 16.58 -9.24
N ARG A 404 0.64 16.90 -9.32
CA ARG A 404 0.02 18.18 -8.91
C ARG A 404 0.53 18.58 -7.52
N ARG A 405 1.13 19.79 -7.40
CA ARG A 405 1.77 20.30 -6.17
C ARG A 405 0.83 20.43 -4.96
N PHE A 406 -0.48 20.26 -5.14
CA PHE A 406 -1.50 20.49 -4.12
C PHE A 406 -2.19 19.18 -3.73
N SER A 407 -1.91 18.68 -2.53
CA SER A 407 -2.60 17.54 -1.93
C SER A 407 -3.45 18.03 -0.75
N PRO A 408 -4.79 18.02 -0.85
CA PRO A 408 -5.67 18.38 0.26
C PRO A 408 -5.37 17.59 1.55
N LEU A 409 -4.92 16.34 1.43
CA LEU A 409 -4.46 15.53 2.57
C LEU A 409 -3.26 16.16 3.30
N LYS A 410 -2.31 16.78 2.58
CA LYS A 410 -1.18 17.46 3.23
C LYS A 410 -1.64 18.68 4.01
N ILE A 411 -2.63 19.42 3.50
CA ILE A 411 -3.23 20.57 4.21
C ILE A 411 -3.93 20.10 5.46
N LEU A 412 -4.75 19.05 5.37
CA LEU A 412 -5.38 18.44 6.54
C LEU A 412 -4.33 17.99 7.57
N GLY A 413 -3.25 17.34 7.12
CA GLY A 413 -2.13 16.95 7.98
C GLY A 413 -1.47 18.14 8.70
N TYR A 414 -1.22 19.24 7.98
CA TYR A 414 -0.69 20.48 8.59
C TYR A 414 -1.68 21.14 9.53
N LEU A 415 -2.99 21.12 9.23
CA LEU A 415 -4.01 21.64 10.13
C LEU A 415 -4.10 20.83 11.43
N ILE A 416 -4.02 19.49 11.35
CA ILE A 416 -3.97 18.61 12.52
C ILE A 416 -2.72 18.92 13.36
N MET A 417 -1.56 19.07 12.70
CA MET A 417 -0.30 19.42 13.37
C MET A 417 -0.40 20.77 14.10
N LEU A 418 -0.93 21.80 13.42
CA LEU A 418 -1.17 23.11 14.02
C LEU A 418 -2.20 23.04 15.15
N GLY A 419 -3.25 22.23 15.00
CA GLY A 419 -4.25 22.00 16.04
C GLY A 419 -3.66 21.34 17.28
N PHE A 420 -2.78 20.36 17.11
CA PHE A 420 -2.10 19.67 18.21
C PHE A 420 -1.12 20.60 18.94
N ILE A 421 -0.29 21.35 18.21
CA ILE A 421 0.61 22.35 18.81
C ILE A 421 -0.21 23.45 19.50
N GLY A 422 -1.29 23.89 18.86
CA GLY A 422 -2.25 24.85 19.38
C GLY A 422 -2.90 24.36 20.68
N PHE A 423 -3.26 23.08 20.77
CA PHE A 423 -3.82 22.48 21.99
C PHE A 423 -2.87 22.63 23.19
N PHE A 424 -1.60 22.23 23.05
CA PHE A 424 -0.62 22.39 24.13
C PHE A 424 -0.32 23.87 24.43
N PHE A 425 -0.26 24.71 23.40
CA PHE A 425 -0.09 26.15 23.57
C PHE A 425 -1.24 26.76 24.37
N LEU A 426 -2.49 26.42 24.05
CA LEU A 426 -3.67 26.93 24.76
C LEU A 426 -3.70 26.47 26.21
N LEU A 427 -3.31 25.23 26.51
CA LEU A 427 -3.20 24.76 27.91
C LEU A 427 -2.13 25.54 28.70
N ILE A 428 -0.99 25.86 28.08
CA ILE A 428 0.03 26.72 28.69
C ILE A 428 -0.55 28.12 28.95
N MET A 429 -1.28 28.68 27.98
CA MET A 429 -1.93 29.98 28.10
C MET A 429 -3.08 30.01 29.12
N ALA A 430 -3.71 28.87 29.39
CA ALA A 430 -4.70 28.70 30.44
C ALA A 430 -4.08 28.63 31.85
N GLY A 431 -2.75 28.50 31.95
CA GLY A 431 -2.04 28.41 33.23
C GLY A 431 -2.05 27.00 33.84
N VAL A 432 -2.24 25.96 33.02
CA VAL A 432 -2.17 24.56 33.45
C VAL A 432 -0.77 24.25 33.97
N GLN A 433 -0.68 23.48 35.07
CA GLN A 433 0.59 23.19 35.73
C GLN A 433 1.58 22.44 34.81
N ASP A 434 2.85 22.87 34.82
CA ASP A 434 3.93 22.22 34.05
C ASP A 434 4.06 20.72 34.35
N THR A 435 3.78 20.31 35.60
CA THR A 435 3.82 18.90 36.01
C THR A 435 2.75 18.08 35.30
N PHE A 436 1.53 18.60 35.21
CA PHE A 436 0.42 17.95 34.50
C PHE A 436 0.72 17.85 33.00
N LEU A 437 1.23 18.92 32.39
CA LEU A 437 1.62 18.92 30.97
C LEU A 437 2.68 17.86 30.67
N LEU A 438 3.67 17.71 31.55
CA LEU A 438 4.72 16.69 31.43
C LEU A 438 4.16 15.26 31.62
N GLN A 439 3.25 15.06 32.57
CA GLN A 439 2.57 13.77 32.76
C GLN A 439 1.69 13.41 31.55
N LEU A 440 0.95 14.38 31.02
CA LEU A 440 0.11 14.21 29.83
C LEU A 440 0.94 13.83 28.61
N PHE A 441 2.04 14.54 28.36
CA PHE A 441 2.97 14.22 27.29
C PHE A 441 3.64 12.85 27.50
N GLY A 442 4.10 12.55 28.71
CA GLY A 442 4.75 11.27 29.05
C GLY A 442 3.79 10.09 28.88
N ALA A 443 2.54 10.24 29.32
CA ALA A 443 1.52 9.22 29.13
C ALA A 443 1.17 9.04 27.65
N TRP A 444 1.08 10.13 26.88
CA TRP A 444 0.87 10.08 25.44
C TRP A 444 1.98 9.32 24.72
N PHE A 445 3.23 9.66 25.06
CA PHE A 445 4.43 9.01 24.52
C PHE A 445 4.43 7.51 24.80
N LEU A 446 4.24 7.12 26.07
CA LEU A 446 4.28 5.72 26.49
C LEU A 446 3.11 4.92 25.92
N PHE A 447 1.91 5.49 25.87
CA PHE A 447 0.72 4.80 25.38
C PHE A 447 0.80 4.52 23.88
N ASN A 448 1.18 5.54 23.08
CA ASN A 448 1.42 5.35 21.65
C ASN A 448 2.57 4.37 21.40
N GLY A 449 3.65 4.51 22.15
CA GLY A 449 4.81 3.63 22.03
C GLY A 449 4.48 2.18 22.35
N PHE A 450 3.68 1.91 23.38
CA PHE A 450 3.29 0.56 23.78
C PHE A 450 2.50 -0.19 22.70
N PHE A 451 1.46 0.45 22.13
CA PHE A 451 0.67 -0.20 21.08
C PHE A 451 1.49 -0.39 19.80
N ALA A 452 2.18 0.64 19.33
CA ALA A 452 3.01 0.53 18.13
C ALA A 452 4.10 -0.54 18.30
N PHE A 453 4.79 -0.58 19.45
CA PHE A 453 5.77 -1.61 19.79
C PHE A 453 5.16 -3.01 19.79
N THR A 454 4.02 -3.18 20.46
CA THR A 454 3.37 -4.49 20.63
C THR A 454 2.92 -5.03 19.28
N LEU A 455 2.22 -4.22 18.48
CA LEU A 455 1.75 -4.65 17.16
C LEU A 455 2.91 -4.90 16.19
N ALA A 456 3.98 -4.09 16.23
CA ALA A 456 5.21 -4.39 15.49
C ALA A 456 5.80 -5.75 15.90
N ARG A 457 5.82 -6.04 17.20
CA ARG A 457 6.37 -7.29 17.73
C ARG A 457 5.54 -8.50 17.31
N LEU A 458 4.23 -8.36 17.26
CA LEU A 458 3.29 -9.37 16.76
C LEU A 458 3.47 -9.63 15.27
N ALA A 459 3.81 -8.60 14.49
CA ALA A 459 4.16 -8.72 13.07
C ALA A 459 5.50 -9.43 12.80
N GLY A 460 6.23 -9.84 13.85
CA GLY A 460 7.53 -10.49 13.73
C GLY A 460 8.73 -9.53 13.68
N ALA A 461 8.56 -8.27 14.06
CA ALA A 461 9.67 -7.30 14.15
C ALA A 461 10.69 -7.71 15.21
N ARG A 462 11.96 -7.37 14.97
CA ARG A 462 12.99 -7.43 16.01
C ARG A 462 12.71 -6.41 17.11
N TRP A 463 13.22 -6.68 18.31
CA TRP A 463 13.09 -5.78 19.46
C TRP A 463 13.63 -4.37 19.19
N SER A 464 14.73 -4.25 18.44
CA SER A 464 15.29 -2.96 18.02
C SER A 464 14.33 -2.20 17.11
N SER A 465 13.80 -2.86 16.08
CA SER A 465 12.86 -2.29 15.11
C SER A 465 11.56 -1.87 15.77
N ALA A 466 10.97 -2.75 16.60
CA ALA A 466 9.77 -2.45 17.38
C ALA A 466 10.03 -1.31 18.38
N GLY A 467 11.19 -1.28 19.03
CA GLY A 467 11.60 -0.23 19.96
C GLY A 467 11.68 1.14 19.30
N VAL A 468 12.26 1.21 18.10
CA VAL A 468 12.33 2.45 17.32
C VAL A 468 10.93 2.87 16.84
N GLY A 469 10.13 1.95 16.30
CA GLY A 469 8.74 2.23 15.93
C GLY A 469 7.92 2.77 17.10
N GLY A 470 7.99 2.13 18.27
CA GLY A 470 7.34 2.59 19.49
C GLY A 470 7.81 3.97 19.94
N SER A 471 9.13 4.21 19.96
CA SER A 471 9.69 5.49 20.41
C SER A 471 9.31 6.68 19.51
N VAL A 472 8.95 6.42 18.25
CA VAL A 472 8.56 7.43 17.26
C VAL A 472 7.04 7.53 17.11
N ALA A 473 6.25 6.61 17.67
CA ALA A 473 4.80 6.52 17.44
C ALA A 473 4.01 7.78 17.82
N TRP A 474 4.45 8.52 18.84
CA TRP A 474 3.83 9.78 19.27
C TRP A 474 3.95 10.90 18.22
N LEU A 475 4.95 10.84 17.33
CA LEU A 475 5.18 11.85 16.29
C LEU A 475 4.12 11.80 15.20
N THR A 476 3.49 10.65 14.95
CA THR A 476 2.43 10.54 13.93
C THR A 476 1.22 11.35 14.27
N SER A 477 0.89 11.39 15.55
CA SER A 477 -0.25 12.16 16.03
C SER A 477 -0.01 13.66 15.93
N ILE A 478 1.27 14.10 15.96
CA ILE A 478 1.68 15.48 15.71
C ILE A 478 1.75 15.76 14.22
N ASN A 479 2.40 14.88 13.45
CA ASN A 479 2.53 14.97 12.02
C ASN A 479 2.08 13.65 11.38
N PRO A 480 0.84 13.60 10.86
CA PRO A 480 0.30 12.40 10.23
C PRO A 480 1.12 11.87 9.03
N LEU A 481 2.06 12.66 8.51
CA LEU A 481 2.97 12.26 7.43
C LEU A 481 4.17 11.44 7.94
N LEU A 482 4.47 11.46 9.24
CA LEU A 482 5.56 10.71 9.86
C LEU A 482 5.01 9.46 10.54
N ALA A 483 4.97 8.32 9.84
CA ALA A 483 4.44 7.08 10.40
C ALA A 483 5.55 6.23 11.05
N PRO A 484 5.39 5.72 12.30
CA PRO A 484 6.41 4.95 13.03
C PRO A 484 6.80 3.66 12.32
N GLY A 485 5.89 3.09 11.54
CA GLY A 485 6.15 1.91 10.74
C GLY A 485 7.30 2.11 9.77
N TRP A 486 7.46 3.31 9.18
CA TRP A 486 8.60 3.59 8.30
C TRP A 486 9.94 3.51 9.04
N PHE A 487 9.99 4.00 10.28
CA PHE A 487 11.19 3.93 11.12
C PHE A 487 11.47 2.50 11.58
N ALA A 488 10.43 1.76 11.98
CA ALA A 488 10.55 0.35 12.32
C ALA A 488 11.04 -0.48 11.13
N GLY A 489 10.45 -0.27 9.95
CA GLY A 489 10.82 -0.93 8.70
C GLY A 489 12.25 -0.60 8.26
N TYR A 490 12.68 0.67 8.38
CA TYR A 490 14.04 1.08 8.07
C TYR A 490 15.09 0.35 8.92
N VAL A 491 14.84 0.19 10.22
CA VAL A 491 15.74 -0.56 11.11
C VAL A 491 15.67 -2.06 10.85
N GLU A 492 14.49 -2.58 10.52
CA GLU A 492 14.31 -4.00 10.20
C GLU A 492 15.09 -4.39 8.93
N LEU A 493 15.08 -3.55 7.89
CA LEU A 493 15.82 -3.76 6.63
C LEU A 493 17.32 -3.93 6.82
N LYS A 494 17.91 -3.23 7.79
CA LYS A 494 19.33 -3.39 8.14
C LYS A 494 19.67 -4.81 8.63
N HIS A 495 18.66 -5.55 9.09
CA HIS A 495 18.80 -6.91 9.61
C HIS A 495 18.18 -7.98 8.71
N ARG A 496 17.20 -7.58 7.89
CA ARG A 496 16.46 -8.44 6.96
C ARG A 496 16.33 -7.68 5.63
N PRO A 497 17.35 -7.73 4.76
CA PRO A 497 17.23 -7.14 3.43
C PRO A 497 16.11 -7.84 2.66
N VAL A 498 15.48 -7.08 1.77
CA VAL A 498 14.38 -7.55 0.93
C VAL A 498 14.82 -7.49 -0.51
N ASN A 499 14.48 -8.53 -1.26
CA ASN A 499 14.86 -8.69 -2.65
C ASN A 499 13.62 -8.63 -3.56
N VAL A 500 13.78 -8.16 -4.79
CA VAL A 500 12.69 -8.12 -5.78
C VAL A 500 12.08 -9.52 -6.03
N GLY A 501 12.90 -10.58 -5.95
CA GLY A 501 12.45 -11.97 -6.08
C GLY A 501 11.46 -12.43 -4.99
N ASP A 502 11.36 -11.74 -3.86
CA ASP A 502 10.35 -12.04 -2.84
C ASP A 502 8.92 -11.84 -3.36
N ILE A 503 8.74 -10.99 -4.38
CA ILE A 503 7.43 -10.76 -5.02
C ILE A 503 6.95 -12.01 -5.75
N GLN A 504 7.83 -12.68 -6.50
CA GLN A 504 7.50 -13.94 -7.18
C GLN A 504 7.17 -15.03 -6.19
N ARG A 505 7.89 -15.13 -5.07
CA ARG A 505 7.56 -16.07 -3.99
C ARG A 505 6.14 -15.83 -3.45
N LEU A 506 5.77 -14.58 -3.20
CA LEU A 506 4.41 -14.23 -2.75
C LEU A 506 3.35 -14.58 -3.80
N ASN A 507 3.63 -14.32 -5.08
CA ASN A 507 2.70 -14.65 -6.15
C ASN A 507 2.50 -16.15 -6.31
N ASN A 508 3.55 -16.96 -6.17
CA ASN A 508 3.43 -18.42 -6.21
C ASN A 508 2.55 -18.93 -5.04
N ILE A 509 2.71 -18.36 -3.85
CA ILE A 509 1.88 -18.74 -2.68
C ILE A 509 0.41 -18.37 -2.91
N ILE A 510 0.14 -17.19 -3.48
CA ILE A 510 -1.24 -16.68 -3.66
C ILE A 510 -1.91 -17.29 -4.90
N GLY A 511 -1.12 -17.71 -5.89
CA GLY A 511 -1.62 -18.42 -7.08
C GLY A 511 -2.17 -19.81 -6.75
N ASP A 512 -1.65 -20.46 -5.71
CA ASP A 512 -2.13 -21.76 -5.24
C ASP A 512 -3.45 -21.63 -4.48
N THR A 513 -4.55 -21.64 -5.24
CA THR A 513 -5.91 -21.41 -4.72
C THR A 513 -6.49 -22.67 -4.04
N GLU A 514 -5.79 -23.81 -4.12
CA GLU A 514 -6.25 -25.10 -3.55
C GLU A 514 -5.90 -25.25 -2.06
N ARG A 515 -5.03 -24.38 -1.54
CA ARG A 515 -4.53 -24.45 -0.15
C ARG A 515 -5.46 -23.76 0.86
N PRO A 516 -5.48 -24.23 2.13
CA PRO A 516 -6.11 -23.51 3.23
C PRO A 516 -5.51 -22.11 3.42
N LEU A 517 -6.36 -21.12 3.71
CA LEU A 517 -5.94 -19.73 3.90
C LEU A 517 -4.90 -19.55 5.03
N GLU A 518 -5.00 -20.36 6.08
CA GLU A 518 -4.08 -20.29 7.23
C GLU A 518 -2.63 -20.64 6.82
N ASP A 519 -2.47 -21.71 6.05
CA ASP A 519 -1.16 -22.16 5.56
C ASP A 519 -0.54 -21.13 4.60
N ALA A 520 -1.37 -20.60 3.69
CA ALA A 520 -0.95 -19.54 2.78
C ALA A 520 -0.47 -18.29 3.54
N LEU A 521 -1.22 -17.85 4.56
CA LEU A 521 -0.83 -16.70 5.38
C LEU A 521 0.46 -16.96 6.15
N SER A 522 0.64 -18.17 6.72
CA SER A 522 1.88 -18.53 7.43
C SER A 522 3.10 -18.48 6.51
N GLU A 523 3.01 -19.08 5.32
CA GLU A 523 4.10 -19.04 4.33
C GLU A 523 4.39 -17.62 3.83
N MET A 524 3.35 -16.81 3.63
CA MET A 524 3.54 -15.39 3.29
C MET A 524 4.31 -14.66 4.40
N PHE A 525 4.02 -14.93 5.67
CA PHE A 525 4.78 -14.37 6.79
C PHE A 525 6.23 -14.83 6.83
N ASP A 526 6.62 -15.90 6.15
CA ASP A 526 8.02 -16.32 6.00
C ASP A 526 8.78 -15.57 4.91
N VAL A 527 8.07 -14.93 3.99
CA VAL A 527 8.69 -14.07 2.97
C VAL A 527 9.14 -12.74 3.60
N PRO A 528 10.43 -12.34 3.48
CA PRO A 528 10.96 -11.12 4.09
C PRO A 528 10.19 -9.85 3.71
N LEU A 529 9.83 -9.70 2.43
CA LEU A 529 9.04 -8.57 1.93
C LEU A 529 7.69 -8.44 2.64
N PHE A 530 6.90 -9.51 2.69
CA PHE A 530 5.58 -9.47 3.30
C PHE A 530 5.66 -9.22 4.80
N ARG A 531 6.59 -9.90 5.48
CA ARG A 531 6.85 -9.64 6.90
C ARG A 531 7.20 -8.18 7.16
N LEU A 532 8.05 -7.57 6.33
CA LEU A 532 8.39 -6.15 6.44
C LEU A 532 7.16 -5.25 6.25
N ILE A 533 6.33 -5.51 5.23
CA ILE A 533 5.08 -4.77 5.00
C ILE A 533 4.16 -4.87 6.22
N MET A 534 4.00 -6.07 6.76
CA MET A 534 3.18 -6.31 7.96
C MET A 534 3.72 -5.60 9.19
N ILE A 535 5.04 -5.55 9.38
CA ILE A 535 5.68 -4.77 10.45
C ILE A 535 5.34 -3.29 10.31
N VAL A 536 5.55 -2.70 9.12
CA VAL A 536 5.25 -1.30 8.86
C VAL A 536 3.77 -1.00 9.10
N ALA A 537 2.88 -1.82 8.53
CA ALA A 537 1.44 -1.66 8.62
C ALA A 537 0.93 -1.78 10.07
N LEU A 538 1.29 -2.85 10.78
CA LEU A 538 0.84 -3.09 12.15
C LEU A 538 1.41 -2.07 13.15
N THR A 539 2.63 -1.58 12.93
CA THR A 539 3.18 -0.46 13.74
C THR A 539 2.33 0.81 13.59
N ASN A 540 1.95 1.14 12.34
CA ASN A 540 1.11 2.31 12.06
C ASN A 540 -0.32 2.13 12.61
N ILE A 541 -0.90 0.94 12.46
CA ILE A 541 -2.20 0.59 13.05
C ILE A 541 -2.14 0.73 14.58
N GLY A 542 -1.06 0.27 15.22
CA GLY A 542 -0.87 0.41 16.66
C GLY A 542 -0.86 1.86 17.12
N SER A 543 -0.14 2.75 16.41
CA SER A 543 -0.15 4.19 16.70
C SER A 543 -1.53 4.83 16.48
N MET A 544 -2.26 4.44 15.42
CA MET A 544 -3.62 4.93 15.19
C MET A 544 -4.59 4.49 16.29
N ILE A 545 -4.55 3.21 16.67
CA ILE A 545 -5.35 2.66 17.77
C ILE A 545 -5.04 3.42 19.06
N ALA A 546 -3.77 3.63 19.38
CA ALA A 546 -3.38 4.39 20.56
C ALA A 546 -3.87 5.83 20.53
N THR A 547 -3.74 6.51 19.39
CA THR A 547 -4.24 7.89 19.22
C THR A 547 -5.76 7.96 19.46
N LEU A 548 -6.53 6.98 18.97
CA LEU A 548 -7.98 6.89 19.17
C LEU A 548 -8.36 6.54 20.62
N LEU A 549 -7.62 5.61 21.24
CA LEU A 549 -7.92 5.12 22.58
C LEU A 549 -7.40 6.04 23.69
N PHE A 550 -6.40 6.88 23.43
CA PHE A 550 -5.77 7.70 24.47
C PHE A 550 -6.75 8.62 25.20
N PRO A 551 -7.65 9.37 24.53
CA PRO A 551 -8.64 10.19 25.21
C PRO A 551 -9.60 9.42 26.11
N VAL A 552 -9.76 8.12 25.85
CA VAL A 552 -10.69 7.24 26.55
C VAL A 552 -10.02 6.46 27.67
N ALA A 553 -8.81 5.96 27.43
CA ALA A 553 -8.12 5.07 28.34
C ALA A 553 -7.20 5.83 29.31
N VAL A 554 -6.66 6.97 28.89
CA VAL A 554 -5.58 7.65 29.64
C VAL A 554 -6.04 8.99 30.21
N LEU A 555 -6.77 9.80 29.45
CA LEU A 555 -7.24 11.10 29.96
C LEU A 555 -8.11 10.96 31.21
N PRO A 556 -9.06 10.01 31.35
CA PRO A 556 -9.85 9.90 32.57
C PRO A 556 -9.03 9.56 33.82
N TRP A 557 -7.85 8.95 33.65
CA TRP A 557 -6.93 8.64 34.75
C TRP A 557 -6.07 9.84 35.14
N LEU A 558 -5.66 10.67 34.17
CA LEU A 558 -4.87 11.90 34.41
C LEU A 558 -5.74 13.08 34.84
N ALA A 559 -6.99 13.13 34.38
CA ALA A 559 -7.90 14.26 34.57
C ALA A 559 -8.56 14.43 35.96
N PRO A 560 -8.40 13.57 37.00
CA PRO A 560 -8.88 13.90 38.34
C PRO A 560 -8.28 15.19 38.91
N GLU A 561 -7.10 15.61 38.45
CA GLU A 561 -6.45 16.87 38.86
C GLU A 561 -7.07 18.12 38.20
N ILE A 562 -7.83 17.96 37.10
CA ILE A 562 -8.42 19.07 36.32
C ILE A 562 -9.95 19.01 36.17
N GLY A 563 -10.64 18.01 36.74
CA GLY A 563 -12.11 17.91 36.70
C GLY A 563 -12.69 17.14 35.51
N GLY A 564 -11.89 16.31 34.82
CA GLY A 564 -12.34 15.45 33.72
C GLY A 564 -12.13 16.03 32.31
N VAL A 565 -12.63 15.30 31.29
CA VAL A 565 -12.48 15.66 29.87
C VAL A 565 -13.25 16.95 29.52
N ASP A 566 -14.39 17.19 30.15
CA ASP A 566 -15.19 18.40 29.94
C ASP A 566 -14.50 19.65 30.51
N ALA A 567 -13.76 19.49 31.61
CA ALA A 567 -13.01 20.59 32.21
C ALA A 567 -11.75 20.95 31.39
N LEU A 568 -11.09 19.96 30.77
CA LEU A 568 -10.02 20.20 29.79
C LEU A 568 -10.48 21.13 28.64
N MET A 569 -11.71 20.93 28.15
CA MET A 569 -12.29 21.80 27.12
C MET A 569 -12.53 23.22 27.63
N GLY A 570 -12.95 23.37 28.88
CA GLY A 570 -13.06 24.68 29.54
C GLY A 570 -11.72 25.40 29.61
N GLU A 571 -10.64 24.69 29.97
CA GLU A 571 -9.29 25.27 30.01
C GLU A 571 -8.79 25.70 28.62
N LEU A 572 -9.09 24.94 27.56
CA LEU A 572 -8.74 25.35 26.20
C LEU A 572 -9.43 26.66 25.78
N LEU A 573 -10.70 26.85 26.18
CA LEU A 573 -11.44 28.09 25.92
C LEU A 573 -10.86 29.26 26.73
N ASN A 574 -10.55 29.05 28.01
CA ASN A 574 -9.89 30.05 28.85
C ASN A 574 -8.53 30.46 28.26
N GLY A 575 -7.74 29.49 27.81
CA GLY A 575 -6.47 29.74 27.14
C GLY A 575 -6.62 30.56 25.86
N ALA A 576 -7.70 30.34 25.10
CA ALA A 576 -7.98 31.10 23.88
C ALA A 576 -8.37 32.56 24.20
N GLU A 577 -9.18 32.77 25.25
CA GLU A 577 -9.53 34.11 25.75
C GLU A 577 -8.30 34.86 26.25
N ASN A 578 -7.46 34.23 27.08
CA ASN A 578 -6.19 34.80 27.56
C ASN A 578 -5.25 35.18 26.41
N THR A 579 -5.17 34.33 25.38
CA THR A 579 -4.36 34.59 24.19
C THR A 579 -4.89 35.81 23.41
N LEU A 580 -6.21 35.90 23.24
CA LEU A 580 -6.87 37.03 22.57
C LEU A 580 -6.65 38.35 23.31
N GLU A 581 -6.71 38.34 24.65
CA GLU A 581 -6.43 39.53 25.47
C GLU A 581 -4.98 39.99 25.35
N LEU A 582 -4.01 39.07 25.38
CA LEU A 582 -2.60 39.37 25.17
C LEU A 582 -2.33 39.98 23.78
N LEU A 583 -2.92 39.41 22.73
CA LEU A 583 -2.80 39.93 21.37
C LEU A 583 -3.43 41.32 21.25
N ARG A 584 -4.59 41.54 21.90
CA ARG A 584 -5.26 42.84 21.93
C ARG A 584 -4.40 43.89 22.62
N ASN A 585 -3.81 43.56 23.76
CA ASN A 585 -2.91 44.44 24.52
C ASN A 585 -1.57 44.73 23.81
N LEU A 586 -1.15 43.88 22.85
CA LEU A 586 0.01 44.13 22.00
C LEU A 586 -0.30 45.03 20.80
N LEU A 587 -1.56 45.08 20.36
CA LEU A 587 -2.02 45.83 19.20
C LEU A 587 -2.60 47.21 19.54
N THR A 588 -2.95 47.45 20.80
CA THR A 588 -3.37 48.75 21.37
C THR A 588 -2.27 49.33 22.23
#